data_AF-A0AA96LDL9-F1
#
_entry.id   AF-A0AA96LDL9-F1
#
_cell.length_a   1.000
_cell.length_b   1.000
_cell.length_c   1.000
_cell.angle_alpha   90.00
_cell.angle_beta   90.00
_cell.angle_gamma   90.00
#
_symmetry.space_group_name_H-M   'P 1'
#
loop_
_entity.id
_entity.type
_entity.pdbx_description
1 polymer ?
#
loop_
_entity_poly.entity_id
_entity_poly.type
_entity_poly.pdbx_seq_one_letter_code
_entity_poly.pdbx_strand_id
1 'polypeptide(L)'
;MNEDRIPLIIKAWETYQNLSKGFGENAWKVRTAGIGFWGAIIAYWYKNNDFTVYYISFLTLLMFFILEAGMRQLQQTYIQKSIELEKTINDYLVGDVIQLPSDGISTNISTPSLRDYFKLLRLKRWQFWLPYLLLVISTFILMEIR
;
A
#
# COMPACT_ATOMS: atom_id res chain seq x y z
N MET A 1 35.55 -14.49 6.60
CA MET A 1 34.69 -13.61 7.42
C MET A 1 33.45 -13.07 6.67
N ASN A 2 33.39 -13.14 5.33
CA ASN A 2 32.18 -12.77 4.56
C ASN A 2 31.20 -13.92 4.33
N GLU A 3 31.65 -15.18 4.30
CA GLU A 3 30.79 -16.33 3.95
C GLU A 3 29.59 -16.52 4.88
N ASP A 4 29.76 -16.33 6.20
CA ASP A 4 28.66 -16.48 7.18
C ASP A 4 27.56 -15.40 7.04
N ARG A 5 27.88 -14.27 6.40
CA ARG A 5 26.94 -13.15 6.24
C ARG A 5 26.05 -13.29 5.02
N ILE A 6 26.46 -14.07 4.01
CA ILE A 6 25.71 -14.27 2.79
C ILE A 6 24.38 -15.01 3.03
N PRO A 7 24.34 -16.11 3.80
CA PRO A 7 23.06 -16.74 4.17
C PRO A 7 22.11 -15.78 4.89
N LEU A 8 22.65 -14.91 5.76
CA LEU A 8 21.86 -13.90 6.46
C LEU A 8 21.26 -12.88 5.48
N ILE A 9 22.04 -12.40 4.51
CA ILE A 9 21.59 -11.45 3.49
C ILE A 9 20.51 -12.07 2.60
N ILE A 10 20.72 -13.32 2.14
CA ILE A 10 19.73 -14.07 1.36
C ILE A 10 18.45 -14.22 2.16
N LYS A 11 18.55 -14.59 3.45
CA LYS A 11 17.36 -14.77 4.28
C LYS A 11 16.61 -13.46 4.49
N ALA A 12 17.33 -12.36 4.71
CA ALA A 12 16.74 -11.04 4.85
C ALA A 12 16.03 -10.59 3.57
N TRP A 13 16.63 -10.87 2.40
CA TRP A 13 16.02 -10.59 1.10
C TRP A 13 14.69 -11.34 0.94
N GLU A 14 14.66 -12.65 1.24
CA GLU A 14 13.42 -13.44 1.24
C GLU A 14 12.37 -12.86 2.19
N THR A 15 12.78 -12.45 3.39
CA THR A 15 11.87 -11.83 4.38
C THR A 15 11.27 -10.54 3.84
N TYR A 16 12.06 -9.65 3.24
CA TYR A 16 11.54 -8.41 2.67
C TYR A 16 10.60 -8.64 1.48
N GLN A 17 10.89 -9.63 0.62
CA GLN A 17 9.98 -10.01 -0.45
C GLN A 17 8.63 -10.53 0.08
N ASN A 18 8.68 -11.41 1.08
CA ASN A 18 7.47 -11.94 1.71
C ASN A 18 6.65 -10.84 2.40
N LEU A 19 7.31 -9.91 3.10
CA LEU A 19 6.64 -8.76 3.71
C LEU A 19 6.00 -7.87 2.63
N SER A 20 6.74 -7.51 1.58
CA SER A 20 6.22 -6.73 0.45
C SER A 20 4.98 -7.38 -0.17
N LYS A 21 5.02 -8.69 -0.43
CA LYS A 21 3.88 -9.45 -0.94
C LYS A 21 2.69 -9.41 0.02
N GLY A 22 2.92 -9.63 1.31
CA GLY A 22 1.90 -9.56 2.34
C GLY A 22 1.22 -8.18 2.43
N PHE A 23 1.98 -7.09 2.33
CA PHE A 23 1.43 -5.74 2.28
C PHE A 23 0.62 -5.49 0.99
N GLY A 24 1.05 -6.05 -0.15
CA GLY A 24 0.29 -5.99 -1.39
C GLY A 24 -1.06 -6.70 -1.31
N GLU A 25 -1.09 -7.91 -0.76
CA GLU A 25 -2.33 -8.67 -0.54
C GLU A 25 -3.25 -7.99 0.47
N ASN A 26 -2.70 -7.45 1.55
CA ASN A 26 -3.48 -6.73 2.54
C ASN A 26 -4.05 -5.42 1.99
N ALA A 27 -3.30 -4.68 1.17
CA ALA A 27 -3.82 -3.51 0.47
C ALA A 27 -5.03 -3.87 -0.42
N TRP A 28 -4.96 -5.00 -1.12
CA TRP A 28 -6.08 -5.52 -1.89
C TRP A 28 -7.29 -5.86 -1.01
N LYS A 29 -7.11 -6.57 0.11
CA LYS A 29 -8.19 -6.89 1.06
C LYS A 29 -8.86 -5.65 1.64
N VAL A 30 -8.07 -4.63 1.99
CA VAL A 30 -8.57 -3.34 2.48
C VAL A 30 -9.44 -2.67 1.41
N ARG A 31 -8.98 -2.65 0.15
CA ARG A 31 -9.75 -2.09 -0.96
C ARG A 31 -11.08 -2.79 -1.16
N THR A 32 -11.08 -4.12 -1.26
CA THR A 32 -12.31 -4.89 -1.52
C THR A 32 -13.29 -4.76 -0.37
N ALA A 33 -12.81 -4.74 0.88
CA ALA A 33 -13.64 -4.43 2.04
C ALA A 33 -14.25 -3.03 1.94
N GLY A 34 -13.47 -2.01 1.58
CA GLY A 34 -13.97 -0.65 1.41
C GLY A 34 -15.06 -0.51 0.36
N ILE A 35 -14.90 -1.19 -0.79
CA ILE A 35 -15.94 -1.26 -1.84
C ILE A 35 -17.20 -1.95 -1.30
N GLY A 36 -17.05 -3.05 -0.58
CA GLY A 36 -18.17 -3.78 0.03
C GLY A 36 -18.95 -2.94 1.04
N PHE A 37 -18.25 -2.24 1.93
CA PHE A 37 -18.87 -1.32 2.90
C PHE A 37 -19.58 -0.17 2.22
N TRP A 38 -18.96 0.47 1.22
CA TRP A 38 -19.60 1.51 0.44
C TRP A 38 -20.90 1.01 -0.22
N GLY A 39 -20.87 -0.16 -0.85
CA GLY A 39 -22.06 -0.76 -1.47
C GLY A 39 -23.19 -1.03 -0.46
N ALA A 40 -22.87 -1.53 0.72
CA ALA A 40 -23.84 -1.74 1.79
C ALA A 40 -24.47 -0.44 2.29
N ILE A 41 -23.67 0.62 2.42
CA ILE A 41 -24.13 1.96 2.83
C ILE A 41 -25.10 2.54 1.79
N ILE A 42 -24.76 2.47 0.50
CA ILE A 42 -25.64 2.95 -0.58
C ILE A 42 -26.94 2.12 -0.66
N ALA A 43 -26.87 0.79 -0.47
CA ALA A 43 -28.06 -0.04 -0.42
C ALA A 43 -28.98 0.31 0.76
N TYR A 44 -28.41 0.62 1.93
CA TYR A 44 -29.17 1.10 3.08
C TYR A 44 -29.84 2.45 2.82
N TRP A 45 -29.13 3.37 2.15
CA TRP A 45 -29.70 4.65 1.73
C TRP A 45 -30.93 4.46 0.84
N TYR A 46 -30.85 3.60 -0.19
CA TYR A 46 -31.94 3.39 -1.15
C TYR A 46 -33.27 3.04 -0.47
N LYS A 47 -33.22 2.36 0.68
CA LYS A 47 -34.41 2.01 1.46
C LYS A 47 -34.93 3.15 2.34
N ASN A 48 -34.04 3.93 2.97
CA ASN A 48 -34.40 4.85 4.06
C ASN A 48 -34.42 6.33 3.65
N ASN A 49 -33.88 6.68 2.48
CA ASN A 49 -33.89 8.01 1.89
C ASN A 49 -33.25 9.13 2.75
N ASP A 50 -32.37 8.74 3.69
CA ASP A 50 -31.66 9.62 4.63
C ASP A 50 -30.36 10.18 4.02
N PHE A 51 -30.26 11.51 3.95
CA PHE A 51 -29.08 12.21 3.40
C PHE A 51 -27.80 12.03 4.22
N THR A 52 -27.91 11.71 5.50
CA THR A 52 -26.76 11.47 6.39
C THR A 52 -25.88 10.33 5.86
N VAL A 53 -26.49 9.39 5.13
CA VAL A 53 -25.84 8.20 4.60
C VAL A 53 -24.76 8.53 3.55
N TYR A 54 -24.89 9.62 2.79
CA TYR A 54 -23.86 10.04 1.83
C TYR A 54 -22.58 10.54 2.52
N TYR A 55 -22.72 11.29 3.62
CA TYR A 55 -21.57 11.72 4.42
C TYR A 55 -20.85 10.53 5.05
N ILE A 56 -21.60 9.55 5.57
CA ILE A 56 -21.05 8.30 6.10
C ILE A 56 -20.34 7.50 5.00
N SER A 57 -20.91 7.45 3.80
CA SER A 57 -20.31 6.81 2.63
C SER A 57 -18.96 7.46 2.26
N PHE A 58 -18.93 8.79 2.17
CA PHE A 58 -17.70 9.54 1.89
C PHE A 58 -16.61 9.31 2.96
N LEU A 59 -16.99 9.40 4.24
CA LEU A 59 -16.07 9.17 5.36
C LEU A 59 -15.50 7.74 5.34
N THR A 60 -16.34 6.76 5.01
CA THR A 60 -15.94 5.36 4.86
C THR A 60 -14.90 5.21 3.75
N LEU A 61 -15.16 5.77 2.57
CA LEU A 61 -14.21 5.74 1.45
C LEU A 61 -12.88 6.40 1.83
N LEU A 62 -12.91 7.54 2.52
CA LEU A 62 -11.71 8.24 2.98
C LEU A 62 -10.88 7.38 3.95
N MET A 63 -11.54 6.73 4.91
CA MET A 63 -10.87 5.85 5.87
C MET A 63 -10.17 4.67 5.17
N PHE A 64 -10.88 3.99 4.26
CA PHE A 64 -10.31 2.87 3.50
C PHE A 64 -9.18 3.32 2.56
N PHE A 65 -9.29 4.52 1.97
CA PHE A 65 -8.23 5.10 1.16
C PHE A 65 -6.94 5.32 1.97
N ILE A 66 -7.04 5.88 3.18
CA ILE A 66 -5.89 6.12 4.06
C ILE A 66 -5.25 4.79 4.49
N LEU A 67 -6.07 3.79 4.84
CA LEU A 67 -5.59 2.45 5.21
C LEU A 67 -4.86 1.78 4.04
N GLU A 68 -5.42 1.78 2.83
CA GLU A 68 -4.74 1.23 1.66
C GLU A 68 -3.44 1.98 1.39
N ALA A 69 -3.45 3.31 1.48
CA ALA A 69 -2.26 4.13 1.27
C ALA A 69 -1.12 3.74 2.22
N GLY A 70 -1.42 3.51 3.51
CA GLY A 70 -0.45 3.04 4.49
C GLY A 70 0.18 1.70 4.10
N MET A 71 -0.65 0.73 3.70
CA MET A 71 -0.17 -0.59 3.28
C MET A 71 0.69 -0.51 2.01
N ARG A 72 0.29 0.30 1.03
CA ARG A 72 1.05 0.53 -0.22
C ARG A 72 2.39 1.22 0.04
N GLN A 73 2.44 2.12 1.02
CA GLN A 73 3.67 2.82 1.39
C GLN A 73 4.66 1.85 2.04
N LEU A 74 4.19 1.02 2.98
CA LEU A 74 5.00 -0.04 3.59
C LEU A 74 5.51 -1.04 2.54
N GLN A 75 4.64 -1.46 1.63
CA GLN A 75 5.00 -2.33 0.51
C GLN A 75 6.19 -1.75 -0.27
N GLN A 76 6.14 -0.47 -0.64
CA GLN A 76 7.20 0.17 -1.43
C GLN A 76 8.52 0.24 -0.69
N THR A 77 8.50 0.54 0.61
CA THR A 77 9.71 0.54 1.42
C THR A 77 10.36 -0.84 1.45
N TYR A 78 9.57 -1.90 1.63
CA TYR A 78 10.10 -3.27 1.61
C TYR A 78 10.61 -3.69 0.23
N ILE A 79 9.97 -3.26 -0.86
CA ILE A 79 10.48 -3.46 -2.23
C ILE A 79 11.85 -2.80 -2.37
N GLN A 80 11.99 -1.55 -1.94
CA GLN A 80 13.25 -0.82 -2.05
C GLN A 80 14.37 -1.50 -1.26
N LYS A 81 14.10 -1.89 0.00
CA LYS A 81 15.07 -2.65 0.81
C LYS A 81 15.43 -4.01 0.20
N SER A 82 14.46 -4.69 -0.43
CA SER A 82 14.73 -5.95 -1.14
C SER A 82 15.65 -5.74 -2.35
N ILE A 83 15.45 -4.68 -3.13
CA ILE A 83 16.32 -4.34 -4.27
C ILE A 83 17.76 -4.04 -3.82
N GLU A 84 17.93 -3.37 -2.68
CA GLU A 84 19.26 -3.08 -2.12
C GLU A 84 19.99 -4.37 -1.70
N LEU A 85 19.30 -5.31 -1.06
CA LEU A 85 19.88 -6.62 -0.75
C LEU A 85 20.16 -7.44 -2.02
N GLU A 86 19.30 -7.36 -3.04
CA GLU A 86 19.52 -8.06 -4.30
C GLU A 86 20.79 -7.59 -5.00
N LYS A 87 21.05 -6.28 -5.01
CA LYS A 87 22.32 -5.73 -5.50
C LYS A 87 23.51 -6.27 -4.72
N THR A 88 23.41 -6.28 -3.39
CA THR A 88 24.47 -6.82 -2.51
C THR A 88 24.78 -8.29 -2.84
N ILE A 89 23.75 -9.10 -3.08
CA ILE A 89 23.89 -10.52 -3.46
C ILE A 89 24.56 -10.63 -4.84
N ASN A 90 24.13 -9.83 -5.82
CA ASN A 90 24.71 -9.85 -7.16
C ASN A 90 26.17 -9.43 -7.17
N ASP A 91 26.54 -8.37 -6.44
CA ASP A 91 27.92 -7.91 -6.30
C ASP A 91 28.80 -9.04 -5.73
N TYR A 92 28.30 -9.76 -4.71
CA TYR A 92 28.98 -10.94 -4.16
C TYR A 92 29.17 -12.06 -5.21
N LEU A 93 28.11 -12.38 -5.98
CA LEU A 93 28.16 -13.46 -6.98
C LEU A 93 29.12 -13.16 -8.14
N VAL A 94 29.29 -11.88 -8.49
CA VAL A 94 30.22 -11.43 -9.54
C VAL A 94 31.66 -11.26 -9.01
N GLY A 95 31.85 -11.37 -7.69
CA GLY A 95 33.15 -11.18 -7.03
C GLY A 95 33.55 -9.70 -6.90
N ASP A 96 32.58 -8.79 -6.97
CA ASP A 96 32.77 -7.35 -6.82
C ASP A 96 32.77 -6.94 -5.33
N VAL A 97 33.04 -5.66 -5.06
CA VAL A 97 33.05 -5.10 -3.70
C VAL A 97 31.63 -5.09 -3.13
N ILE A 98 31.38 -5.93 -2.13
CA ILE A 98 30.08 -6.04 -1.45
C ILE A 98 29.73 -4.69 -0.78
N GLN A 99 28.66 -4.05 -1.26
CA GLN A 99 28.08 -2.88 -0.63
C GLN A 99 26.91 -3.29 0.26
N LEU A 100 27.11 -3.29 1.58
CA LEU A 100 26.02 -3.53 2.52
C LEU A 100 25.05 -2.32 2.55
N PRO A 101 23.75 -2.55 2.81
CA PRO A 101 22.80 -1.46 3.01
C PRO A 101 23.28 -0.50 4.10
N SER A 102 23.15 0.81 3.86
CA SER A 102 23.65 1.86 4.78
C SER A 102 23.00 1.81 6.17
N ASP A 103 21.75 1.36 6.24
CA ASP A 103 20.97 1.27 7.49
C ASP A 103 21.01 -0.13 8.13
N GLY A 104 21.81 -1.04 7.57
CA GLY A 104 21.83 -2.45 7.96
C GLY A 104 20.54 -3.21 7.64
N ILE A 105 20.51 -4.48 8.06
CA ILE A 105 19.32 -5.34 7.90
C ILE A 105 18.39 -5.10 9.09
N SER A 106 17.28 -4.41 8.86
CA SER A 106 16.26 -4.14 9.87
C SER A 106 14.86 -4.06 9.27
N THR A 107 13.88 -4.65 9.96
CA THR A 107 12.45 -4.49 9.65
C THR A 107 11.89 -3.19 10.18
N ASN A 108 12.67 -2.42 10.94
CA ASN A 108 12.25 -1.11 11.38
C ASN A 108 12.12 -0.18 10.17
N ILE A 109 10.92 0.33 9.97
CA ILE A 109 10.59 1.28 8.91
C ILE A 109 10.19 2.58 9.60
N SER A 110 10.79 3.68 9.16
CA SER A 110 10.41 5.01 9.60
C SER A 110 8.94 5.30 9.29
N THR A 111 8.28 6.00 10.20
CA THR A 111 6.87 6.35 10.05
C THR A 111 6.69 7.15 8.75
N PRO A 112 5.78 6.74 7.85
CA PRO A 112 5.64 7.42 6.56
C PRO A 112 5.19 8.87 6.74
N SER A 113 5.85 9.78 6.01
CA SER A 113 5.55 11.21 6.09
C SER A 113 4.34 11.56 5.21
N LEU A 114 3.66 12.68 5.51
CA LEU A 114 2.57 13.20 4.66
C LEU A 114 2.99 13.36 3.19
N ARG A 115 4.25 13.75 2.94
CA ARG A 115 4.79 13.87 1.58
C ARG A 115 4.84 12.55 0.84
N ASP A 116 5.03 11.45 1.56
CA ASP A 116 5.06 10.12 0.97
C ASP A 116 3.67 9.65 0.53
N TYR A 117 2.62 10.02 1.27
CA TYR A 117 1.24 9.80 0.83
C TYR A 117 0.92 10.54 -0.48
N PHE A 118 1.39 11.77 -0.64
CA PHE A 118 1.20 12.51 -1.91
C PHE A 118 1.89 11.85 -3.11
N LYS A 119 2.98 11.09 -2.90
CA LYS A 119 3.62 10.34 -4.00
C LYS A 119 2.70 9.23 -4.53
N LEU A 120 1.76 8.73 -3.74
CA LEU A 120 0.77 7.73 -4.17
C LEU A 120 -0.30 8.33 -5.10
N LEU A 121 -0.53 9.65 -5.04
CA LEU A 121 -1.48 10.36 -5.89
C LEU A 121 -0.93 10.72 -7.29
N ARG A 122 0.29 10.30 -7.62
CA ARG A 122 0.85 10.52 -8.97
C ARG A 122 0.02 9.79 -10.03
N LEU A 123 -0.10 10.40 -11.21
CA LEU A 123 -0.81 9.82 -12.38
C LEU A 123 -0.32 8.40 -12.75
N LYS A 124 0.98 8.14 -12.60
CA LYS A 124 1.56 6.80 -12.82
C LYS A 124 0.97 5.72 -11.89
N ARG A 125 0.30 6.11 -10.80
CA ARG A 125 -0.30 5.23 -9.80
C ARG A 125 -1.83 5.31 -9.81
N TRP A 126 -2.43 5.59 -10.95
CA TRP A 126 -3.90 5.67 -11.11
C TRP A 126 -4.63 4.42 -10.61
N GLN A 127 -4.05 3.23 -10.73
CA GLN A 127 -4.63 1.98 -10.22
C GLN A 127 -4.86 1.97 -8.70
N PHE A 128 -4.21 2.88 -7.97
CA PHE A 128 -4.43 3.09 -6.55
C PHE A 128 -5.63 4.00 -6.29
N TRP A 129 -5.64 5.23 -6.82
CA TRP A 129 -6.63 6.24 -6.45
C TRP A 129 -7.90 6.25 -7.32
N LEU A 130 -7.83 5.76 -8.56
CA LEU A 130 -8.96 5.79 -9.49
C LEU A 130 -10.20 5.05 -8.97
N PRO A 131 -10.10 3.85 -8.37
CA PRO A 131 -11.27 3.17 -7.82
C PRO A 131 -12.01 4.02 -6.78
N TYR A 132 -11.29 4.67 -5.87
CA TYR A 132 -11.90 5.55 -4.87
C TYR A 132 -12.53 6.79 -5.50
N LEU A 133 -11.89 7.38 -6.50
CA LEU A 133 -12.45 8.52 -7.21
C LEU A 133 -13.78 8.16 -7.89
N LEU A 134 -13.85 6.99 -8.54
CA LEU A 134 -15.09 6.51 -9.17
C LEU A 134 -16.21 6.31 -8.14
N LEU A 135 -15.91 5.79 -6.95
CA LEU A 135 -16.90 5.61 -5.89
C LEU A 135 -17.37 6.96 -5.33
N VAL A 136 -16.47 7.92 -5.13
CA VAL A 136 -16.82 9.28 -4.69
C VAL A 136 -17.72 9.95 -5.72
N ILE A 137 -17.37 9.90 -7.01
CA ILE A 137 -18.20 10.46 -8.09
C ILE A 137 -19.57 9.77 -8.12
N SER A 138 -19.60 8.44 -7.98
CA SER A 138 -20.86 7.67 -7.92
C SER A 138 -21.74 8.12 -6.74
N THR A 139 -21.16 8.37 -5.58
CA THR A 139 -21.88 8.91 -4.41
C THR A 139 -22.52 10.27 -4.71
N PHE A 140 -21.82 11.17 -5.42
CA PHE A 140 -22.37 12.48 -5.79
C PHE A 140 -23.44 12.40 -6.87
N ILE A 141 -23.24 11.57 -7.90
CA ILE A 141 -24.25 11.34 -8.95
C ILE A 141 -25.54 10.80 -8.33
N LEU A 142 -25.44 9.85 -7.39
CA LEU A 142 -26.59 9.31 -6.68
C LEU A 142 -27.29 10.34 -5.78
N MET A 143 -26.58 11.37 -5.34
CA MET A 143 -27.15 12.49 -4.59
C MET A 143 -27.92 13.46 -5.50
N GLU A 144 -27.48 13.64 -6.76
CA GLU A 144 -28.06 14.56 -7.74
C GLU A 144 -29.20 13.97 -8.59
N ILE A 145 -29.21 12.66 -8.88
CA ILE A 145 -30.28 12.00 -9.67
C ILE A 145 -31.63 11.97 -8.94
N ARG A 146 -31.66 12.48 -7.71
CA ARG A 146 -32.85 12.57 -6.87
C ARG A 146 -33.69 13.81 -7.17
#